data_AF-A0A9E4CAM6-F1
#
_entry.id   AF-A0A9E4CAM6-F1
#
_cell.length_a   1.000
_cell.length_b   1.000
_cell.length_c   1.000
_cell.angle_alpha   90.00
_cell.angle_beta   90.00
_cell.angle_gamma   90.00
#
_symmetry.space_group_name_H-M   'P 1'
#
loop_
_entity.id
_entity.type
_entity.pdbx_description
1 polymer ?
#
loop_
_entity_poly.entity_id
_entity_poly.type
_entity_poly.pdbx_seq_one_letter_code
_entity_poly.pdbx_strand_id
1 'polypeptide(L)' 'MNKIDRNKYPEGWNQERVQRVIKHYENQSEEDAIAEDEAAFEQGYTVMQVPLELAPVVRQLIALMEEKTSAAS' A
#
# COMPACT_ATOMS: atom_id res chain seq x y z
N MET A 1 11.99 7.44 -36.06
CA MET A 1 11.85 7.86 -34.65
C MET A 1 10.40 7.68 -34.22
N ASN A 2 10.08 6.67 -33.40
CA ASN A 2 8.75 6.55 -32.80
C ASN A 2 8.74 7.40 -31.53
N LYS A 3 7.82 8.37 -31.43
CA LYS A 3 7.61 9.13 -30.20
C LYS A 3 7.02 8.19 -29.16
N ILE A 4 7.73 7.94 -28.06
CA ILE A 4 7.17 7.29 -26.88
C ILE A 4 6.19 8.29 -26.25
N ASP A 5 4.91 7.94 -26.27
CA ASP A 5 3.88 8.70 -25.57
C ASP A 5 4.09 8.50 -24.05
N ARG A 6 4.55 9.56 -23.38
CA ARG A 6 4.83 9.56 -21.93
C ARG A 6 3.55 9.68 -21.08
N ASN A 7 2.38 9.85 -21.71
CA ASN A 7 1.09 10.05 -21.02
C ASN A 7 0.23 8.78 -20.95
N LYS A 8 0.81 7.58 -21.09
CA LYS A 8 0.06 6.34 -20.87
C LYS A 8 -0.08 6.08 -19.39
N TYR A 9 -1.23 6.43 -18.85
CA TYR A 9 -1.63 6.04 -17.50
C TYR A 9 -1.75 4.49 -17.41
N PRO A 10 -1.46 3.89 -16.24
CA PRO A 10 -1.74 2.48 -15.99
C PRO A 10 -3.22 2.12 -16.21
N GLU A 11 -3.53 0.83 -16.30
CA GLU A 11 -4.92 0.38 -16.41
C GLU A 11 -5.77 0.89 -15.24
N GLY A 12 -6.93 1.47 -15.52
CA GLY A 12 -7.78 2.11 -14.52
C GLY A 12 -7.33 3.50 -14.05
N TRP A 13 -6.26 4.06 -14.64
CA TRP A 13 -5.81 5.43 -14.39
C TRP A 13 -6.11 6.34 -15.58
N ASN A 14 -6.51 7.57 -15.26
CA ASN A 14 -6.73 8.62 -16.24
C ASN A 14 -6.20 9.95 -15.66
N GLN A 15 -6.15 10.99 -16.51
CA GLN A 15 -5.64 12.30 -16.11
C GLN A 15 -6.39 12.89 -14.92
N GLU A 16 -7.72 12.72 -14.88
CA GLU A 16 -8.55 13.22 -13.80
C GLU A 16 -8.18 12.59 -12.46
N ARG A 17 -8.01 11.26 -12.42
CA ARG A 17 -7.56 10.52 -11.24
C ARG A 17 -6.19 10.98 -10.78
N VAL A 18 -5.24 11.15 -11.70
CA VAL A 18 -3.90 11.64 -11.39
C VAL A 18 -3.93 13.04 -10.79
N GLN A 19 -4.70 13.96 -11.38
CA GLN A 19 -4.84 15.33 -10.88
C GLN A 19 -5.48 15.37 -9.48
N ARG A 20 -6.48 14.52 -9.21
CA ARG A 20 -7.07 14.41 -7.87
C ARG A 20 -6.07 13.92 -6.84
N VAL A 21 -5.25 12.93 -7.18
CA VAL A 21 -4.21 12.38 -6.29
C VAL A 21 -3.14 13.44 -6.02
N ILE A 22 -2.64 14.12 -7.06
CA ILE A 22 -1.66 15.21 -6.89
C ILE A 22 -2.21 16.30 -5.97
N LYS A 23 -3.42 16.81 -6.25
CA LYS A 23 -4.05 17.85 -5.42
C LYS A 23 -4.24 17.40 -3.97
N HIS A 24 -4.56 16.13 -3.74
CA HIS A 24 -4.74 15.58 -2.40
C HIS A 24 -3.42 15.62 -1.61
N TYR A 25 -2.32 15.12 -2.18
CA TYR A 25 -1.02 15.13 -1.52
C TYR A 25 -0.37 16.53 -1.44
N GLU A 26 -0.60 17.42 -2.42
CA GLU A 26 -0.10 18.79 -2.38
C GLU A 26 -0.75 19.65 -1.28
N ASN A 27 -1.98 19.31 -0.87
CA ASN A 27 -2.71 20.03 0.18
C ASN A 27 -2.83 19.21 1.48
N GLN A 28 -2.15 18.07 1.57
CA GLN A 28 -2.13 17.27 2.78
C GLN A 28 -1.31 18.02 3.84
N SER A 29 -1.87 18.14 5.05
CA SER A 29 -1.13 18.70 6.17
C SER A 29 -0.10 17.68 6.69
N GLU A 30 0.96 18.15 7.35
CA GLU A 30 1.94 17.24 7.98
C GLU A 30 1.26 16.32 9.01
N GLU A 31 0.26 16.83 9.73
CA GLU A 31 -0.54 16.05 10.69
C GLU A 31 -1.37 14.95 10.01
N ASP A 32 -1.97 15.22 8.84
CA ASP A 32 -2.74 14.22 8.09
C ASP A 32 -1.84 13.16 7.46
N ALA A 33 -0.65 13.54 6.99
CA ALA A 33 0.35 12.60 6.47
C ALA A 33 0.84 11.64 7.58
N ILE A 34 1.07 12.20 8.78
CA ILE A 34 1.44 11.41 9.96
C ILE A 34 0.28 10.49 10.38
N ALA A 35 -0.96 10.97 10.37
CA ALA A 35 -2.13 10.16 10.74
C ALA A 35 -2.38 9.00 9.76
N GLU A 36 -2.15 9.19 8.45
CA GLU A 36 -2.20 8.10 7.47
C GLU A 36 -1.10 7.06 7.71
N ASP A 37 0.12 7.50 8.03
CA ASP A 37 1.24 6.63 8.36
C ASP A 37 1.01 5.90 9.70
N GLU A 38 0.44 6.55 10.71
CA GLU A 38 0.16 5.98 12.04
C GLU A 38 -1.05 5.04 12.03
N ALA A 39 -2.11 5.35 11.28
CA ALA A 39 -3.27 4.47 11.13
C ALA A 39 -2.92 3.14 10.44
N ALA A 40 -1.88 3.10 9.60
CA ALA A 40 -1.36 1.86 9.03
C ALA A 40 -0.78 0.92 10.11
N PHE A 41 -0.31 1.46 11.24
CA PHE A 41 0.23 0.68 12.36
C PHE A 41 -0.81 0.33 13.43
N GLU A 42 -1.94 1.04 13.50
CA GLU A 42 -2.98 0.83 14.53
C GLU A 42 -3.84 -0.44 14.34
N GLN A 43 -3.74 -1.13 13.19
CA GLN A 43 -4.66 -2.23 12.81
C GLN A 43 -4.17 -3.63 13.24
N GLY A 44 -3.77 -3.82 14.51
CA GLY A 44 -3.62 -5.16 15.10
C GLY A 44 -2.37 -5.96 14.71
N TYR A 45 -1.33 -5.29 14.20
CA TYR A 45 -0.03 -5.90 13.89
C TYR A 45 1.06 -5.46 14.88
N THR A 46 2.10 -6.27 15.04
CA THR A 46 3.26 -5.98 15.89
C THR A 46 4.52 -5.87 15.03
N VAL A 47 5.38 -4.90 15.32
CA VAL A 47 6.70 -4.76 14.67
C VAL A 47 7.70 -5.69 15.36
N MET A 48 8.35 -6.55 14.57
CA MET A 48 9.39 -7.46 15.06
C MET A 48 10.57 -7.54 14.07
N GLN A 49 11.78 -7.73 14.59
CA GLN A 49 12.94 -8.01 13.73
C GLN A 49 12.83 -9.43 13.16
N VAL A 50 13.01 -9.55 11.85
CA VAL A 50 13.06 -10.83 11.13
C VAL A 50 14.28 -10.81 10.21
N PRO A 51 15.20 -11.78 10.30
CA PRO A 51 16.27 -11.94 9.32
C PRO A 51 15.70 -12.01 7.90
N LEU A 52 16.33 -11.35 6.92
CA LEU A 52 15.82 -11.24 5.56
C LEU A 52 15.52 -12.59 4.91
N GLU A 53 16.34 -13.61 5.19
CA GLU A 53 16.17 -14.97 4.69
C GLU A 53 14.87 -15.64 5.17
N LEU A 54 14.33 -15.20 6.32
CA LEU A 54 13.11 -15.74 6.92
C LEU A 54 11.85 -14.96 6.52
N ALA A 55 11.98 -13.78 5.92
CA ALA A 55 10.83 -12.98 5.51
C ALA A 55 9.84 -13.72 4.58
N PRO A 56 10.27 -14.53 3.58
CA PRO A 56 9.35 -15.30 2.76
C PRO A 56 8.53 -16.34 3.56
N VAL A 57 9.14 -16.96 4.57
CA VAL A 57 8.48 -17.96 5.43
C VAL A 57 7.42 -17.29 6.30
N VAL A 58 7.75 -16.15 6.91
CA VAL A 58 6.79 -15.37 7.73
C VAL A 58 5.59 -14.93 6.89
N ARG A 59 5.80 -14.50 5.65
CA ARG A 59 4.70 -14.15 4.72
C ARG A 59 3.76 -15.33 4.44
N GLN A 60 4.31 -16.53 4.25
CA GLN A 60 3.48 -17.73 4.04
C GLN A 60 2.66 -18.07 5.29
N LEU A 61 3.24 -17.94 6.47
CA LEU A 61 2.52 -18.19 7.74
C LEU A 61 1.36 -17.21 7.94
N ILE A 62 1.54 -15.93 7.60
CA ILE A 62 0.47 -14.92 7.66
C ILE A 62 -0.66 -15.30 6.71
N ALA A 63 -0.35 -15.65 5.46
CA ALA A 63 -1.37 -16.03 4.47
C ALA A 63 -2.18 -17.27 4.92
N LEU A 64 -1.53 -18.28 5.51
CA LEU A 64 -2.20 -19.46 6.06
C LEU A 64 -3.15 -19.10 7.22
N MET A 65 -2.77 -18.15 8.07
CA MET A 65 -3.61 -17.68 9.17
C MET A 65 -4.84 -16.92 8.67
N GLU A 66 -4.70 -16.09 7.64
CA GLU A 66 -5.81 -15.36 7.01
C GLU A 66 -6.82 -16.32 6.35
N GLU A 67 -6.33 -17.32 5.61
CA GLU A 67 -7.16 -18.37 5.01
C GLU A 67 -7.95 -19.13 6.09
N LYS A 68 -7.28 -19.54 7.17
CA LYS A 68 -7.91 -20.25 8.28
C LYS A 68 -8.95 -19.40 9.03
N THR A 69 -8.71 -18.09 9.14
CA THR A 69 -9.63 -17.15 9.81
C THR A 69 -10.85 -16.87 8.92
N SER A 70 -10.65 -16.74 7.61
CA SER A 70 -11.74 -16.59 6.64
C SER A 70 -12.59 -17.86 6.51
N ALA A 71 -12.00 -19.05 6.64
CA ALA A 71 -12.74 -20.32 6.58
C ALA A 71 -13.56 -20.62 7.85
N ALA A 72 -13.30 -19.91 8.94
CA ALA A 72 -13.99 -20.07 10.22
C ALA A 72 -15.12 -19.06 10.46
N SER A 73 -15.35 -18.14 9.51
CA SER A 73 -16.34 -17.04 9.58
C SER A 73 -17.55 -17.28 8.67
#